data_AF-A0A1C4Z1Z2-F1
#
_entry.id   AF-A0A1C4Z1Z2-F1
#
_cell.length_a   1.000
_cell.length_b   1.000
_cell.length_c   1.000
_cell.angle_alpha   90.00
_cell.angle_beta   90.00
_cell.angle_gamma   90.00
#
_symmetry.space_group_name_H-M   'P 1'
#
loop_
_entity.id
_entity.type
_entity.pdbx_description
1 polymer ?
#
loop_
_entity_poly.entity_id
_entity_poly.type
_entity_poly.pdbx_seq_one_letter_code
_entity_poly.pdbx_strand_id
1 'polypeptide(L)' 'MRTGTFVSDPTVTSVSLDSVPATVEIQDCLDTTGYRLVDAKTKRVVPGSGGGRHLATATATRYHGRWLINYGAGHEDQPC' A
#
# COMPACT_ATOMS: atom_id res chain seq x y z
N MET A 1 16.28 -6.58 3.81
CA MET A 1 15.34 -5.74 4.59
C MET A 1 15.24 -4.39 3.91
N ARG A 2 14.20 -3.59 4.17
CA ARG A 2 14.11 -2.23 3.62
C ARG A 2 14.18 -1.18 4.73
N THR A 3 14.66 0.01 4.39
CA THR A 3 14.77 1.16 5.30
C THR A 3 14.56 2.45 4.51
N GLY A 4 14.35 3.56 5.22
CA GLY A 4 14.08 4.86 4.62
C GLY A 4 12.59 5.18 4.62
N THR A 5 12.17 6.03 3.68
CA THR A 5 10.83 6.61 3.68
C THR A 5 9.90 5.85 2.75
N PHE A 6 8.75 5.46 3.29
CA PHE A 6 7.59 4.97 2.57
C PHE A 6 6.48 5.99 2.75
N VAL A 7 6.05 6.65 1.67
CA VAL A 7 4.99 7.66 1.73
C VAL A 7 3.72 7.07 1.14
N SER A 8 2.62 7.23 1.86
CA SER A 8 1.26 6.88 1.46
C SER A 8 0.39 8.13 1.45
N ASP A 9 -0.53 8.22 0.50
CA ASP A 9 -1.58 9.23 0.39
C ASP A 9 -2.92 8.57 0.04
N PRO A 10 -3.53 7.82 0.98
CA PRO A 10 -4.72 7.03 0.71
C PRO A 10 -6.00 7.86 0.71
N THR A 11 -6.90 7.55 -0.23
CA THR A 11 -8.25 8.09 -0.32
C THR A 11 -9.27 6.96 -0.49
N VAL A 12 -10.38 7.03 0.25
CA VAL A 12 -11.52 6.12 0.04
C VAL A 12 -12.24 6.53 -1.23
N THR A 13 -12.38 5.60 -2.19
CA THR A 13 -12.99 5.87 -3.49
C THR A 13 -14.40 5.30 -3.61
N SER A 14 -14.74 4.27 -2.83
CA SER A 14 -16.07 3.67 -2.80
C SER A 14 -16.43 3.13 -1.42
N VAL A 15 -17.71 3.17 -1.08
CA VAL A 15 -18.26 2.67 0.19
C VAL A 15 -19.56 1.92 -0.09
N SER A 16 -19.64 0.65 0.33
CA SER A 16 -20.87 -0.14 0.36
C SER A 16 -21.18 -0.56 1.79
N LEU A 17 -22.18 0.07 2.39
CA LEU A 17 -22.64 -0.24 3.75
C LEU A 17 -23.78 -1.27 3.77
N ASP A 18 -24.38 -1.52 2.63
CA ASP A 18 -25.48 -2.45 2.38
C ASP A 18 -25.00 -3.87 2.05
N SER A 19 -23.75 -4.04 1.65
CA SER A 19 -23.12 -5.35 1.53
C SER A 19 -22.98 -6.03 2.90
N VAL A 20 -23.00 -7.37 2.90
CA VAL A 20 -22.85 -8.20 4.11
C VAL A 20 -21.66 -9.15 3.90
N PRO A 21 -20.49 -8.86 4.49
CA PRO A 21 -20.14 -7.68 5.30
C PRO A 21 -19.99 -6.38 4.48
N ALA A 22 -20.07 -5.23 5.15
CA ALA A 22 -19.85 -3.92 4.51
C ALA A 22 -18.41 -3.78 4.01
N THR A 23 -18.22 -3.11 2.87
CA THR A 23 -16.93 -2.95 2.20
C THR A 23 -16.62 -1.49 1.86
N VAL A 24 -15.33 -1.17 1.77
CA VAL A 24 -14.82 0.08 1.19
C VAL A 24 -13.66 -0.22 0.26
N GLU A 25 -13.60 0.52 -0.84
CA GLU A 25 -12.44 0.53 -1.74
C GLU A 25 -11.59 1.76 -1.45
N ILE A 26 -10.29 1.54 -1.38
CA ILE A 26 -9.27 2.54 -1.06
C ILE A 26 -8.29 2.56 -2.22
N GLN A 27 -7.96 3.76 -2.65
CA GLN A 27 -6.88 4.02 -3.59
C GLN A 27 -5.78 4.80 -2.88
N ASP A 28 -4.54 4.39 -3.08
CA ASP A 28 -3.36 5.02 -2.47
C ASP A 28 -2.33 5.31 -3.54
N CYS A 29 -1.60 6.41 -3.37
CA CYS A 29 -0.44 6.75 -4.17
C CYS A 29 0.80 6.46 -3.34
N LEU A 30 1.45 5.33 -3.61
CA LEU A 30 2.63 4.90 -2.88
C LEU A 30 3.88 5.49 -3.51
N ASP A 31 4.62 6.29 -2.74
CA ASP A 31 5.98 6.71 -3.10
C ASP A 31 7.00 5.92 -2.27
N THR A 32 7.68 5.02 -2.97
CA THR A 32 8.72 4.15 -2.41
C THR A 32 10.12 4.52 -2.89
N THR A 33 10.31 5.67 -3.54
CA THR A 33 11.62 6.12 -4.05
C THR A 33 12.66 6.31 -2.94
N GLY A 34 12.19 6.65 -1.73
CA GLY A 34 13.00 6.72 -0.51
C GLY A 34 13.21 5.38 0.20
N TYR A 35 12.54 4.31 -0.24
CA TYR A 35 12.44 3.03 0.46
C TYR A 35 13.41 1.98 -0.09
N ARG A 36 14.62 2.00 0.45
CA ARG A 36 15.78 1.31 -0.13
C ARG A 36 15.95 -0.10 0.42
N LEU A 37 16.34 -1.02 -0.45
CA LEU A 37 16.77 -2.35 -0.06
C LEU A 37 18.19 -2.26 0.55
N VAL A 38 18.35 -2.88 1.73
CA VAL A 38 19.63 -2.95 2.43
C VAL A 38 19.92 -4.37 2.90
N ASP A 39 21.21 -4.69 2.96
CA ASP A 39 21.70 -5.93 3.56
C ASP A 39 21.29 -5.99 5.04
N ALA A 40 20.75 -7.14 5.46
CA ALA A 40 20.16 -7.26 6.78
C ALA A 40 21.19 -7.14 7.92
N LYS A 41 22.44 -7.57 7.69
CA LYS A 41 23.51 -7.59 8.69
C LYS A 41 24.25 -6.27 8.75
N THR A 42 24.73 -5.80 7.60
CA THR A 42 25.61 -4.63 7.47
C THR A 42 24.85 -3.32 7.29
N LYS A 43 23.53 -3.40 7.02
CA LYS A 43 22.66 -2.23 6.74
C LYS A 43 23.08 -1.41 5.52
N ARG A 44 24.02 -1.90 4.71
CA ARG A 44 24.47 -1.23 3.48
C ARG A 44 23.42 -1.35 2.39
N VAL A 45 23.26 -0.28 1.60
CA VAL A 45 22.37 -0.28 0.42
C VAL A 45 22.86 -1.30 -0.59
N VAL A 46 21.95 -2.12 -1.09
CA VAL A 46 22.22 -3.09 -2.15
C VAL A 46 21.64 -2.58 -3.48
N PRO A 47 22.33 -2.77 -4.62
CA PRO A 47 21.78 -2.44 -5.93
C PRO A 47 20.51 -3.24 -6.24
N GLY A 48 19.54 -2.60 -6.88
CA GLY A 48 18.24 -3.17 -7.26
C GLY A 48 17.21 -2.06 -7.45
N SER A 49 16.13 -2.32 -8.20
CA SER A 49 15.05 -1.36 -8.42
C SER A 49 14.34 -1.04 -7.10
N GLY A 50 14.80 0.02 -6.45
CA GLY A 50 14.41 0.40 -5.10
C GLY A 50 13.27 1.40 -5.09
N GLY A 51 12.11 1.01 -5.62
CA GLY A 51 10.86 1.75 -5.47
C GLY A 51 10.62 2.88 -6.47
N GLY A 52 9.34 3.10 -6.75
CA GLY A 52 8.82 4.17 -7.60
C GLY A 52 7.52 4.70 -7.02
N ARG A 53 6.97 5.72 -7.68
CA ARG A 53 5.65 6.27 -7.36
C ARG A 53 4.61 5.52 -8.20
N HIS A 54 3.67 4.85 -7.55
CA HIS A 54 2.70 4.00 -8.23
C HIS A 54 1.37 3.91 -7.49
N LEU A 55 0.36 3.53 -8.24
CA LEU A 55 -0.98 3.26 -7.73
C LEU A 55 -1.00 2.01 -6.86
N ALA A 56 -1.68 2.06 -5.72
CA ALA A 56 -2.09 0.90 -4.96
C ALA A 56 -3.59 0.94 -4.67
N THR A 57 -4.20 -0.23 -4.58
CA THR A 57 -5.61 -0.39 -4.24
C THR A 57 -5.77 -1.34 -3.08
N ALA A 58 -6.70 -1.06 -2.18
CA ALA A 58 -7.02 -1.93 -1.07
C ALA A 58 -8.52 -1.98 -0.82
N THR A 59 -9.00 -3.16 -0.43
CA THR A 59 -10.37 -3.34 0.02
C THR A 59 -10.35 -3.53 1.52
N ALA A 60 -11.15 -2.75 2.25
CA ALA A 60 -11.41 -2.97 3.66
C ALA A 60 -12.80 -3.53 3.86
N THR A 61 -12.92 -4.55 4.70
CA THR A 61 -14.18 -5.21 5.04
C THR A 61 -14.47 -5.04 6.53
N ARG A 62 -15.72 -4.77 6.87
CA ARG A 62 -16.14 -4.54 8.25
C ARG A 62 -16.47 -5.86 8.95
N TYR A 63 -15.61 -6.27 9.88
CA TYR A 63 -15.80 -7.44 10.73
C TYR A 63 -16.00 -7.02 12.19
N HIS A 64 -17.11 -7.46 12.80
CA HIS A 64 -17.44 -7.17 14.21
C HIS A 64 -17.29 -5.68 14.58
N GLY A 65 -17.76 -4.80 13.69
CA GLY A 65 -17.72 -3.35 13.85
C GLY A 65 -16.39 -2.68 13.47
N ARG A 66 -15.32 -3.44 13.20
CA ARG A 66 -13.99 -2.93 12.82
C ARG A 66 -13.72 -3.10 11.33
N TRP A 67 -13.12 -2.10 10.70
CA TRP A 67 -12.63 -2.21 9.33
C TRP A 67 -11.27 -2.91 9.32
N LEU A 68 -11.13 -3.93 8.49
CA LEU A 68 -9.87 -4.66 8.28
C LEU A 68 -9.56 -4.68 6.79
N ILE A 69 -8.32 -4.38 6.42
CA ILE A 69 -7.84 -4.59 5.06
C ILE A 69 -7.74 -6.09 4.81
N ASN A 70 -8.55 -6.61 3.88
CA ASN A 70 -8.57 -8.03 3.54
C ASN A 70 -8.02 -8.32 2.14
N TYR A 71 -7.89 -7.30 1.29
CA TYR A 71 -7.21 -7.39 0.00
C TYR A 71 -6.41 -6.12 -0.28
N GLY A 72 -5.29 -6.28 -0.97
CA GLY A 72 -4.47 -5.16 -1.43
C GLY A 72 -3.62 -5.57 -2.63
N ALA A 73 -3.44 -4.63 -3.56
CA ALA A 73 -2.62 -4.80 -4.75
C ALA A 73 -1.82 -3.51 -5.03
N GLY A 74 -0.56 -3.67 -5.41
CA GLY A 74 0.27 -2.60 -5.96
C GLY A 74 0.34 -2.74 -7.48
N HIS A 75 0.15 -1.63 -8.18
CA HIS A 75 0.17 -1.55 -9.64
C HIS A 75 1.40 -0.74 -10.06
N GLU A 76 2.59 -1.33 -9.94
CA GLU A 76 3.88 -0.64 -10.14
C GLU A 76 4.06 -0.02 -11.53
N ASP A 77 3.30 -0.49 -12.52
CA ASP A 77 3.26 0.00 -13.89
C ASP A 77 2.27 1.17 -14.10
N GLN A 78 1.42 1.45 -13.11
CA GLN A 78 0.41 2.50 -13.18
C GLN A 78 0.81 3.72 -12.36
N PRO A 79 0.82 4.92 -12.96
CA PRO A 79 1.13 6.14 -12.24
C PRO A 79 -0.03 6.55 -11.31
N CYS A 80 0.36 7.28 -10.27
CA CYS A 80 -0.44 8.25 -9.55
C CYS A 80 0.29 9.62 -9.65
#